data_AF-W4HFQ8-F1
#
_entry.id   AF-W4HFQ8-F1
#
_cell.length_a   1.000
_cell.length_b   1.000
_cell.length_c   1.000
_cell.angle_alpha   90.00
_cell.angle_beta   90.00
_cell.angle_gamma   90.00
#
_symmetry.space_group_name_H-M   'P 1'
#
loop_
_entity.id
_entity.type
_entity.pdbx_description
1 polymer ?
#
loop_
_entity_poly.entity_id
_entity_poly.type
_entity_poly.pdbx_seq_one_letter_code
_entity_poly.pdbx_strand_id
1 'polypeptide(L)'
;MLPEDVLMRISAVLGIYKALESYLPEQDRIDWLTSPHRGLDFDGLRPLRLMMSGEFEDLLMVRRYLDDRCAGFPPPGSDDYEPIAEGDIIWTR
;
A
#
# COMPACT_ATOMS: atom_id res chain seq x y z
N MET A 1 29.27 2.35 -9.28
CA MET A 1 28.47 1.94 -8.12
C MET A 1 27.34 2.97 -7.98
N LEU A 2 26.09 2.53 -7.81
CA LEU A 2 24.98 3.46 -7.66
C LEU A 2 25.02 4.14 -6.28
N PRO A 3 24.57 5.40 -6.16
CA PRO A 3 24.33 6.03 -4.87
C PRO A 3 23.32 5.25 -4.02
N GLU A 4 23.46 5.32 -2.69
CA GLU A 4 22.60 4.62 -1.74
C GLU A 4 21.12 5.05 -1.87
N ASP A 5 20.88 6.34 -2.04
CA ASP A 5 19.54 6.92 -2.23
C ASP A 5 18.86 6.39 -3.49
N VAL A 6 19.63 6.19 -4.57
CA VAL A 6 19.12 5.59 -5.82
C VAL A 6 18.72 4.14 -5.59
N LEU A 7 19.56 3.37 -4.89
CA LEU A 7 19.24 1.98 -4.55
C LEU A 7 18.00 1.87 -3.66
N MET A 8 17.85 2.77 -2.68
CA MET A 8 16.67 2.84 -1.81
C MET A 8 15.40 3.15 -2.60
N ARG A 9 15.44 4.11 -3.54
CA ARG A 9 14.31 4.44 -4.40
C ARG A 9 13.91 3.29 -5.32
N ILE A 10 14.89 2.63 -5.95
CA ILE A 10 14.63 1.44 -6.78
C ILE A 10 13.99 0.33 -5.93
N SER A 11 14.53 0.07 -4.74
CA SER A 11 13.98 -0.92 -3.81
C SER A 11 12.53 -0.60 -3.42
N ALA A 12 12.21 0.68 -3.16
CA ALA A 12 10.85 1.10 -2.83
C ALA A 12 9.87 0.92 -4.02
N VAL A 13 10.26 1.29 -5.24
CA VAL A 13 9.43 1.08 -6.45
C VAL A 13 9.16 -0.41 -6.68
N LEU A 14 10.19 -1.26 -6.56
CA LEU A 14 10.03 -2.72 -6.71
C LEU A 14 9.16 -3.31 -5.60
N GLY A 15 9.26 -2.79 -4.37
CA GLY A 15 8.38 -3.17 -3.26
C GLY A 15 6.91 -2.84 -3.56
N ILE A 16 6.63 -1.63 -4.05
CA ILE A 16 5.27 -1.22 -4.47
C ILE A 16 4.74 -2.15 -5.56
N TYR A 17 5.54 -2.42 -6.60
CA TYR A 17 5.16 -3.33 -7.68
C TYR A 17 4.76 -4.70 -7.13
N LYS A 18 5.62 -5.32 -6.31
CA LYS A 18 5.36 -6.64 -5.72
C LYS A 18 4.10 -6.64 -4.84
N ALA A 19 3.89 -5.59 -4.05
CA ALA A 19 2.72 -5.49 -3.18
C ALA A 19 1.43 -5.35 -3.99
N LEU A 20 1.42 -4.54 -5.06
CA LEU A 20 0.31 -4.48 -6.01
C LEU A 20 0.04 -5.84 -6.66
N GLU A 21 1.09 -6.58 -7.01
CA GLU A 21 0.91 -7.93 -7.56
C GLU A 21 0.22 -8.89 -6.60
N SER A 22 0.54 -8.76 -5.31
CA SER A 22 0.04 -9.64 -4.27
C SER A 22 -1.37 -9.28 -3.80
N TYR A 23 -1.69 -7.98 -3.76
CA TYR A 23 -2.94 -7.49 -3.19
C TYR A 23 -4.07 -7.33 -4.22
N LEU A 24 -3.75 -7.01 -5.48
CA LEU A 24 -4.75 -6.65 -6.49
C LEU A 24 -4.71 -7.55 -7.73
N PRO A 25 -5.87 -7.87 -8.32
CA PRO A 25 -5.96 -8.42 -9.66
C PRO A 25 -5.26 -7.52 -10.69
N GLU A 26 -4.66 -8.11 -11.73
CA GLU A 26 -3.86 -7.39 -12.71
C GLU A 26 -4.59 -6.21 -13.35
N GLN A 27 -5.86 -6.38 -13.71
CA GLN A 27 -6.66 -5.33 -14.33
C GLN A 27 -6.89 -4.11 -13.42
N ASP A 28 -6.87 -4.29 -12.10
CA ASP A 28 -7.22 -3.22 -11.14
C ASP A 28 -5.99 -2.40 -10.71
N ARG A 29 -4.76 -2.89 -10.98
CA ARG A 29 -3.51 -2.27 -10.50
C ARG A 29 -3.29 -0.88 -11.09
N ILE A 30 -3.51 -0.72 -12.40
CA ILE A 30 -3.35 0.57 -13.08
C ILE A 30 -4.44 1.55 -12.65
N ASP A 31 -5.66 1.08 -12.52
CA ASP A 31 -6.78 1.90 -12.05
C ASP A 31 -6.55 2.38 -10.62
N TRP A 32 -6.03 1.52 -9.74
CA TRP A 32 -5.65 1.91 -8.38
C TRP A 32 -4.58 3.00 -8.35
N LEU A 33 -3.54 2.88 -9.18
CA LEU A 33 -2.45 3.86 -9.26
C LEU A 33 -2.91 5.22 -9.79
N THR A 34 -3.87 5.22 -10.72
CA THR A 34 -4.28 6.42 -11.48
C THR A 34 -5.55 7.08 -10.98
N SER A 35 -6.32 6.41 -10.12
CA SER A 35 -7.55 6.94 -9.54
C SER A 35 -7.29 7.75 -8.27
N PRO A 36 -8.10 8.78 -7.97
CA PRO A 36 -8.11 9.43 -6.66
C PRO A 36 -8.33 8.41 -5.55
N HIS A 37 -7.44 8.40 -4.55
CA HIS A 37 -7.49 7.42 -3.48
C HIS A 37 -8.07 8.04 -2.21
N ARG A 38 -9.06 7.38 -1.59
CA ARG A 38 -9.81 7.91 -0.43
C ARG A 38 -9.20 7.59 0.93
N GLY A 39 -8.19 6.74 0.99
CA GLY A 39 -7.45 6.48 2.24
C GLY A 39 -6.83 7.75 2.79
N LEU A 40 -6.81 7.90 4.12
CA LEU A 40 -6.37 9.12 4.81
C LEU A 40 -4.98 9.60 4.36
N ASP A 41 -4.06 8.67 4.09
CA ASP A 41 -2.68 9.00 3.73
C ASP A 41 -2.55 9.67 2.35
N PHE A 42 -3.58 9.59 1.50
CA PHE A 42 -3.53 10.06 0.12
C PHE A 42 -4.14 11.46 -0.06
N ASP A 43 -4.93 11.95 0.90
CA ASP A 43 -5.63 13.25 0.81
C ASP A 43 -6.38 13.44 -0.54
N GLY A 44 -6.98 12.36 -1.06
CA GLY A 44 -7.66 12.35 -2.36
C GLY A 44 -6.74 12.38 -3.59
N LEU A 45 -5.42 12.40 -3.41
CA LEU A 45 -4.46 12.29 -4.50
C LEU A 45 -4.40 10.88 -5.07
N ARG A 46 -3.84 10.80 -6.27
CA ARG A 46 -3.55 9.53 -6.96
C ARG A 46 -2.25 8.97 -6.41
N PRO A 47 -2.14 7.66 -6.11
CA PRO A 47 -0.89 7.06 -5.68
C PRO A 47 0.27 7.35 -6.64
N LEU A 48 0.02 7.29 -7.96
CA LEU A 48 1.02 7.61 -8.97
C LEU A 48 1.54 9.06 -8.86
N ARG A 49 0.69 10.01 -8.45
CA ARG A 49 1.13 11.41 -8.28
C ARG A 49 2.14 11.55 -7.15
N LEU A 50 1.95 10.83 -6.06
CA LEU A 50 2.87 10.80 -4.92
C LEU A 50 4.18 10.10 -5.29
N MET A 51 4.10 8.98 -6.01
CA MET A 51 5.30 8.29 -6.52
C MET A 51 6.16 9.15 -7.46
N MET A 52 5.55 10.16 -8.11
CA MET A 52 6.21 11.10 -9.02
C MET A 52 6.56 12.45 -8.37
N SER A 53 6.31 12.66 -7.08
CA SER A 53 6.57 13.95 -6.42
C SER A 53 8.06 14.31 -6.36
N GLY A 54 8.92 13.30 -6.43
CA GLY A 54 10.36 13.42 -6.22
C GLY A 54 10.77 13.15 -4.78
N GLU A 55 9.84 13.13 -3.82
CA GLU A 55 10.14 12.86 -2.41
C GLU A 55 10.23 11.36 -2.12
N PHE A 56 11.25 10.96 -1.36
CA PHE A 56 11.43 9.55 -1.01
C PHE A 56 10.38 9.06 0.00
N GLU A 57 9.95 9.92 0.92
CA GLU A 57 8.91 9.54 1.89
C GLU A 57 7.54 9.34 1.25
N ASP A 58 7.18 10.08 0.21
CA ASP A 58 5.93 9.83 -0.53
C ASP A 58 5.93 8.42 -1.14
N LEU A 59 7.08 8.00 -1.68
CA LEU A 59 7.27 6.65 -2.20
C LEU A 59 7.20 5.59 -1.08
N LEU A 60 7.80 5.85 0.08
CA LEU A 60 7.72 4.95 1.23
C LEU A 60 6.33 4.87 1.84
N MET A 61 5.57 5.96 1.85
CA MET A 61 4.19 5.98 2.32
C MET A 61 3.33 5.05 1.46
N VAL A 62 3.39 5.18 0.13
CA VAL A 62 2.65 4.30 -0.79
C VAL A 62 3.03 2.83 -0.57
N ARG A 63 4.32 2.54 -0.38
CA ARG A 63 4.80 1.19 -0.07
C ARG A 63 4.21 0.67 1.24
N ARG A 64 4.32 1.43 2.33
CA ARG A 64 3.80 1.04 3.66
C ARG A 64 2.30 0.77 3.61
N TYR A 65 1.54 1.64 2.94
CA TYR A 65 0.11 1.46 2.76
C TYR A 65 -0.21 0.12 2.09
N LEU A 66 0.51 -0.24 1.02
CA LEU A 66 0.31 -1.52 0.31
C LEU A 66 0.81 -2.73 1.10
N ASP A 67 1.92 -2.61 1.82
CA ASP A 67 2.43 -3.65 2.71
C ASP A 67 1.41 -3.97 3.81
N ASP A 68 0.77 -2.94 4.39
CA ASP A 68 -0.31 -3.09 5.37
C ASP A 68 -1.53 -3.80 4.77
N ARG A 69 -1.93 -3.44 3.54
CA ARG A 69 -3.01 -4.14 2.82
C ARG A 69 -2.66 -5.61 2.57
N CYS A 70 -1.42 -5.91 2.18
CA CYS A 70 -0.97 -7.29 1.99
C CYS A 70 -0.98 -8.09 3.30
N ALA A 71 -0.66 -7.45 4.43
CA ALA A 71 -0.70 -8.07 5.76
C ALA A 71 -2.12 -8.21 6.34
N GLY A 72 -3.15 -7.69 5.64
CA GLY A 72 -4.53 -7.75 6.07
C GLY A 72 -4.93 -6.65 7.06
N PHE A 73 -4.10 -5.63 7.25
CA PHE A 73 -4.47 -4.48 8.08
C PHE A 73 -5.48 -3.60 7.34
N PRO A 74 -6.54 -3.12 8.03
CA PRO A 74 -7.54 -2.26 7.43
C PRO A 74 -6.95 -0.87 7.10
N PRO A 75 -7.49 -0.14 6.10
CA PRO A 75 -7.03 1.21 5.80
C PRO A 75 -7.03 2.13 7.02
N PRO A 76 -6.02 2.99 7.20
CA PRO A 76 -6.04 3.96 8.28
C PRO A 76 -7.28 4.85 8.15
N GLY A 77 -8.01 4.99 9.26
CA GLY A 77 -9.28 5.73 9.32
C GLY A 77 -10.50 4.98 8.81
N SER A 78 -10.40 3.68 8.50
CA SER A 78 -11.61 2.86 8.36
C SER A 78 -12.14 2.54 9.77
N ASP A 79 -13.40 2.87 10.01
CA ASP A 79 -14.13 2.53 11.24
C ASP A 79 -14.55 1.04 11.27
N ASP A 80 -14.16 0.27 10.24
CA ASP A 80 -14.60 -1.11 10.00
C ASP A 80 -13.76 -2.17 10.76
N TYR A 81 -12.92 -1.75 11.72
CA TYR A 81 -12.20 -2.69 12.57
C TYR A 81 -13.11 -3.18 13.71
N GLU A 82 -13.76 -4.32 13.51
CA GLU A 82 -14.31 -5.11 14.61
C GLU A 82 -13.21 -6.06 15.13
N PRO A 83 -12.80 -5.96 16.42
CA PRO A 83 -11.86 -6.89 17.00
C PRO A 83 -12.42 -8.31 16.91
N ILE A 84 -11.65 -9.24 16.35
CA ILE A 84 -12.00 -10.67 16.34
C ILE A 84 -12.17 -11.11 17.79
N ALA A 85 -13.38 -11.50 18.18
CA ALA A 85 -13.63 -11.99 19.52
C ALA A 85 -13.12 -13.43 19.66
N GLU A 86 -12.81 -13.85 20.88
CA GLU A 86 -12.36 -15.23 21.15
C GLU A 86 -13.37 -16.29 20.63
N GLY A 87 -14.64 -15.92 20.53
CA GLY A 87 -15.72 -16.77 19.97
C GLY A 87 -15.73 -16.92 18.45
N ASP A 88 -15.00 -16.07 17.71
CA ASP A 88 -14.90 -16.13 16.24
C ASP A 88 -13.77 -17.08 15.78
N ILE A 89 -12.97 -17.58 16.73
CA ILE A 89 -11.86 -18.49 16.46
C ILE A 89 -12.41 -19.90 16.23
N ILE A 90 -12.47 -20.32 14.97
CA ILE A 90 -12.89 -21.67 14.59
C ILE A 90 -11.70 -22.62 14.73
N TRP A 91 -11.69 -23.42 15.80
CA TRP A 91 -10.70 -24.49 15.97
C TRP A 91 -11.06 -25.67 15.06
N THR A 92 -10.49 -25.72 13.86
CA THR A 92 -10.51 -26.94 13.05
C THR A 92 -9.67 -28.02 13.72
N ARG A 93 -10.30 -29.18 13.96
CA ARG A 93 -9.74 -30.37 14.64
C ARG A 93 -8.74 -31.12 13.77
#